data_AF-A0A4V1FWF4-F1
#
_entry.id   AF-A0A4V1FWF4-F1
#
_cell.length_a   1.000
_cell.length_b   1.000
_cell.length_c   1.000
_cell.angle_alpha   90.00
_cell.angle_beta   90.00
_cell.angle_gamma   90.00
#
_symmetry.space_group_name_H-M   'P 1'
#
loop_
_entity.id
_entity.type
_entity.pdbx_description
1 polymer ?
#
loop_
_entity_poly.entity_id
_entity_poly.type
_entity_poly.pdbx_seq_one_letter_code
_entity_poly.pdbx_strand_id
1 'polypeptide(L)'
;MQYAKPVTLNVEECDRLSFLPYLFGNDFLYAEAYVYALAKKMMPEYEGGFWHFIRLPDGGGYMMPDGDRFHLVNGENWFDRTVSADAAGIILTSLVINRQLWLYHDSGDAGLTHLYRMRDAQLWSHIEFHPECNAIYAALD
;
A
#
# COMPACT_ATOMS: atom_id res chain seq x y z
N MET A 1 29.20 10.50 5.51
CA MET A 1 27.95 9.89 6.00
C MET A 1 27.30 9.20 4.81
N GLN A 2 27.45 7.87 4.71
CA GLN A 2 26.77 7.08 3.68
C GLN A 2 25.29 7.01 4.07
N TYR A 3 24.44 7.67 3.31
CA TYR A 3 23.00 7.43 3.38
C TYR A 3 22.80 5.97 2.99
N ALA A 4 22.44 5.14 3.97
CA ALA A 4 21.99 3.78 3.70
C ALA A 4 20.79 3.90 2.77
N LYS A 5 20.97 3.53 1.50
CA LYS A 5 19.86 3.32 0.59
C LYS A 5 18.95 2.30 1.28
N PRO A 6 17.66 2.59 1.51
CA PRO A 6 16.75 1.56 1.99
C PRO A 6 16.84 0.43 0.98
N VAL A 7 17.34 -0.72 1.44
CA VAL A 7 17.38 -1.94 0.66
C VAL A 7 15.93 -2.31 0.43
N THR A 8 15.43 -1.88 -0.73
CA THR A 8 14.14 -2.24 -1.26
C THR A 8 14.32 -3.71 -1.67
N LEU A 9 14.03 -4.63 -0.74
CA LEU A 9 14.08 -6.05 -1.01
C LEU A 9 12.97 -6.33 -2.03
N ASN A 10 13.34 -6.43 -3.29
CA ASN A 10 12.47 -6.99 -4.31
C ASN A 10 12.18 -8.42 -3.88
N VAL A 11 11.01 -8.62 -3.28
CA VAL A 11 10.50 -9.93 -2.89
C VAL A 11 10.41 -10.79 -4.16
N GLU A 12 11.26 -11.82 -4.25
CA GLU A 12 11.15 -12.85 -5.29
C GLU A 12 9.74 -13.49 -5.26
N GLU A 13 9.24 -13.98 -6.40
CA GLU A 13 7.88 -14.51 -6.54
C GLU A 13 7.53 -15.61 -5.51
N CYS A 14 8.53 -16.31 -4.97
CA CYS A 14 8.37 -17.31 -3.91
C CYS A 14 8.07 -16.68 -2.53
N ASP A 15 8.65 -15.51 -2.22
CA ASP A 15 8.34 -14.76 -1.00
C ASP A 15 7.00 -14.02 -1.11
N ARG A 16 6.50 -13.74 -2.33
CA ARG A 16 5.18 -13.13 -2.55
C ARG A 16 4.06 -13.95 -1.89
N LEU A 17 4.10 -15.27 -2.08
CA LEU A 17 3.15 -16.21 -1.48
C LEU A 17 3.14 -16.15 0.06
N SER A 18 4.25 -15.76 0.67
CA SER A 18 4.38 -15.61 2.13
C SER A 18 4.19 -14.17 2.60
N PHE A 19 4.42 -13.18 1.74
CA PHE A 19 4.34 -11.76 2.07
C PHE A 19 2.89 -11.30 2.21
N LEU A 20 2.02 -11.69 1.30
CA LEU A 20 0.60 -11.36 1.35
C LEU A 20 -0.07 -11.82 2.65
N PRO A 21 0.05 -13.09 3.09
CA PRO A 21 -0.49 -13.51 4.38
C PRO A 21 0.24 -12.86 5.57
N TYR A 22 1.51 -12.46 5.43
CA TYR A 22 2.20 -11.69 6.47
C TYR A 22 1.68 -10.24 6.60
N LEU A 23 1.35 -9.60 5.48
CA LEU A 23 0.87 -8.23 5.42
C LEU A 23 -0.60 -8.14 5.81
N PHE A 24 -1.44 -8.98 5.20
CA PHE A 24 -2.90 -8.91 5.31
C PHE A 24 -3.51 -10.03 6.16
N GLY A 25 -2.72 -10.92 6.72
CA GLY A 25 -3.24 -12.03 7.54
C GLY A 25 -4.06 -13.01 6.70
N ASN A 26 -5.15 -13.52 7.28
CA ASN A 26 -5.95 -14.57 6.66
C ASN A 26 -6.75 -14.10 5.43
N ASP A 27 -6.94 -12.79 5.26
CA ASP A 27 -7.74 -12.17 4.20
C ASP A 27 -6.91 -11.60 3.05
N PHE A 28 -5.69 -12.10 2.91
CA PHE A 28 -4.74 -11.63 1.91
C PHE A 28 -5.26 -11.71 0.48
N LEU A 29 -6.09 -12.71 0.16
CA LEU A 29 -6.69 -12.87 -1.17
C LEU A 29 -7.67 -11.73 -1.49
N TYR A 30 -8.48 -11.32 -0.50
CA TYR A 30 -9.41 -10.21 -0.66
C TYR A 30 -8.66 -8.88 -0.74
N ALA A 31 -7.69 -8.67 0.15
CA ALA A 31 -6.90 -7.46 0.17
C ALA A 31 -6.12 -7.25 -1.14
N GLU A 32 -5.48 -8.30 -1.67
CA GLU A 32 -4.80 -8.25 -2.97
C GLU A 32 -5.77 -7.86 -4.10
N ALA A 33 -6.93 -8.51 -4.18
CA ALA A 33 -7.95 -8.18 -5.18
C ALA A 33 -8.43 -6.73 -5.05
N TYR A 34 -8.55 -6.21 -3.83
CA TYR A 34 -8.92 -4.81 -3.58
C TYR A 34 -7.85 -3.84 -4.03
N VAL A 35 -6.56 -4.15 -3.82
CA VAL A 35 -5.49 -3.28 -4.30
C VAL A 35 -5.53 -3.20 -5.83
N TYR A 36 -5.73 -4.31 -6.53
CA TYR A 36 -5.85 -4.29 -7.99
C TYR A 36 -7.09 -3.56 -8.50
N ALA A 37 -8.20 -3.69 -7.78
CA ALA A 37 -9.42 -2.95 -8.10
C ALA A 37 -9.23 -1.44 -7.91
N LEU A 38 -8.58 -1.02 -6.82
CA LEU A 38 -8.26 0.40 -6.57
C LEU A 38 -7.25 0.93 -7.59
N ALA A 39 -6.23 0.15 -7.91
CA ALA A 39 -5.26 0.49 -8.94
C ALA A 39 -5.95 0.81 -10.26
N LYS A 40 -6.83 -0.10 -10.72
CA LYS A 40 -7.61 0.09 -11.95
C LYS A 40 -8.61 1.25 -11.88
N LYS A 41 -9.14 1.57 -10.69
CA LYS A 41 -10.08 2.68 -10.49
C LYS A 41 -9.36 4.04 -10.49
N MET A 42 -8.23 4.13 -9.80
CA MET A 42 -7.51 5.38 -9.56
C MET A 42 -6.47 5.68 -10.64
N MET A 43 -5.94 4.68 -11.33
CA MET A 43 -4.96 4.87 -12.38
C MET A 43 -5.59 4.57 -13.74
N PRO A 44 -6.00 5.59 -14.52
CA PRO A 44 -6.67 5.38 -15.81
C PRO A 44 -5.76 4.71 -16.84
N GLU A 45 -4.46 4.90 -16.74
CA GLU A 45 -3.43 4.30 -17.62
C GLU A 45 -2.99 2.90 -17.15
N TYR A 46 -3.51 2.41 -16.02
CA TYR A 46 -3.11 1.11 -15.49
C TYR A 46 -3.80 -0.03 -16.24
N GLU A 47 -3.05 -0.69 -17.13
CA GLU A 47 -3.50 -1.84 -17.90
C GLU A 47 -3.29 -3.19 -17.19
N GLY A 48 -2.85 -3.15 -15.92
CA GLY A 48 -2.29 -4.32 -15.24
C GLY A 48 -0.77 -4.32 -15.32
N GLY A 49 -0.13 -5.15 -14.49
CA GLY A 49 1.32 -5.22 -14.47
C GLY A 49 1.83 -6.04 -13.30
N PHE A 50 3.15 -6.14 -13.21
CA PHE A 50 3.80 -6.72 -12.05
C PHE A 50 3.67 -5.79 -10.86
N TRP A 51 3.73 -6.36 -9.67
CA TRP A 51 3.71 -5.63 -8.41
C TRP A 51 4.96 -6.00 -7.63
N HIS A 52 5.62 -4.99 -7.10
CA HIS A 52 6.74 -5.13 -6.19
C HIS A 52 6.23 -5.07 -4.76
N PHE A 53 6.74 -5.95 -3.91
CA PHE A 53 6.36 -6.02 -2.51
C PHE A 53 7.53 -5.53 -1.68
N ILE A 54 7.33 -4.43 -0.97
CA ILE A 54 8.38 -3.77 -0.19
C ILE A 54 8.14 -4.06 1.29
N ARG A 55 9.11 -4.72 1.92
CA ARG A 55 9.13 -4.90 3.39
C ARG A 55 9.73 -3.67 4.05
N LEU A 56 9.01 -3.12 5.02
CA LEU A 56 9.50 -2.01 5.83
C LEU A 56 10.39 -2.52 6.97
N PRO A 57 11.46 -1.78 7.33
CA PRO A 57 12.34 -2.18 8.43
C PRO A 57 11.65 -2.15 9.79
N ASP A 58 10.64 -1.30 9.96
CA ASP A 58 9.81 -1.20 11.17
C ASP A 58 8.78 -2.35 11.28
N GLY A 59 8.71 -3.20 10.25
CA GLY A 59 7.75 -4.28 10.10
C GLY A 59 6.59 -3.91 9.16
N GLY A 60 5.86 -4.93 8.71
CA GLY A 60 4.84 -4.75 7.69
C GLY A 60 5.47 -4.54 6.30
N GLY A 61 4.79 -3.76 5.48
CA GLY A 61 5.19 -3.53 4.10
C GLY A 61 4.07 -2.96 3.26
N TYR A 62 4.36 -2.72 2.00
CA TYR A 62 3.39 -2.27 1.02
C TYR A 62 3.65 -2.92 -0.33
N MET A 63 2.66 -2.80 -1.21
CA MET A 63 2.79 -3.24 -2.59
C MET A 63 2.71 -2.04 -3.52
N MET A 64 3.61 -1.99 -4.50
CA MET A 64 3.65 -0.95 -5.50
C MET A 64 3.58 -1.53 -6.91
N PRO A 65 2.88 -0.89 -7.85
CA PRO A 65 2.89 -1.30 -9.24
C PRO A 65 4.29 -1.16 -9.85
N ASP A 66 4.64 -2.03 -10.78
CA ASP A 66 5.86 -1.89 -11.60
C ASP A 66 5.69 -0.72 -12.59
N GLY A 67 6.53 0.30 -12.44
CA GLY A 67 6.52 1.49 -13.28
C GLY A 67 7.39 2.62 -12.70
N ASP A 68 7.46 3.74 -13.42
CA ASP A 68 8.18 4.94 -12.96
C ASP A 68 7.24 5.88 -12.20
N ARG A 69 6.19 6.36 -12.88
CA ARG A 69 5.17 7.26 -12.33
C ARG A 69 3.80 6.89 -12.86
N PHE A 70 2.79 7.12 -12.04
CA PHE A 70 1.39 6.88 -12.37
C PHE A 70 0.55 8.12 -12.13
N HIS A 71 -0.36 8.41 -13.06
CA HIS A 71 -1.39 9.42 -12.84
C HIS A 71 -2.45 8.82 -11.92
N LEU A 72 -2.50 9.30 -10.68
CA LEU A 72 -3.56 8.94 -9.74
C LEU A 72 -4.67 9.98 -9.80
N VAL A 73 -5.88 9.47 -10.06
CA VAL A 73 -7.13 10.21 -10.10
C VAL A 73 -8.07 9.61 -9.07
N ASN A 74 -8.33 10.34 -7.98
CA ASN A 74 -9.38 10.01 -7.03
C ASN A 74 -10.60 10.89 -7.28
N GLY A 75 -11.66 10.31 -7.84
CA GLY A 75 -12.93 11.00 -8.04
C GLY A 75 -13.63 11.39 -6.73
N GLU A 76 -13.25 10.77 -5.60
CA GLU A 76 -13.87 11.04 -4.29
C GLU A 76 -13.28 12.29 -3.63
N ASN A 77 -11.98 12.57 -3.82
CA ASN A 77 -11.30 13.73 -3.22
C ASN A 77 -10.71 14.73 -4.23
N TRP A 78 -11.14 14.70 -5.49
CA TRP A 78 -10.61 15.56 -6.58
C TRP A 78 -9.09 15.50 -6.72
N PHE A 79 -8.49 14.40 -6.28
CA PHE A 79 -7.05 14.19 -6.37
C PHE A 79 -6.72 13.85 -7.82
N ASP A 80 -5.96 14.71 -8.50
CA ASP A 80 -5.48 14.47 -9.86
C ASP A 80 -4.00 14.87 -9.88
N ARG A 81 -3.12 13.90 -9.64
CA ARG A 81 -1.67 14.14 -9.62
C ARG A 81 -0.89 12.92 -10.09
N THR A 82 0.21 13.19 -10.78
CA THR A 82 1.18 12.17 -11.16
C THR A 82 2.20 11.95 -10.05
N VAL A 83 2.12 10.80 -9.40
CA VAL A 83 3.00 10.38 -8.29
C VAL A 83 3.91 9.24 -8.74
N SER A 84 5.01 9.00 -8.03
CA SER A 84 5.88 7.86 -8.33
C SER A 84 5.20 6.53 -8.03
N ALA A 85 5.67 5.44 -8.63
CA ALA A 85 5.16 4.09 -8.38
C ALA A 85 5.16 3.73 -6.88
N ASP A 86 6.20 4.12 -6.16
CA ASP A 86 6.31 3.94 -4.72
C ASP A 86 5.16 4.62 -3.96
N ALA A 87 4.98 5.92 -4.17
CA ALA A 87 3.90 6.69 -3.56
C ALA A 87 2.51 6.15 -3.93
N ALA A 88 2.30 5.76 -5.19
CA ALA A 88 1.07 5.11 -5.63
C ALA A 88 0.81 3.81 -4.86
N GLY A 89 1.83 2.97 -4.69
CA GLY A 89 1.74 1.74 -3.92
C GLY A 89 1.39 1.93 -2.45
N ILE A 90 2.03 2.92 -1.81
CA ILE A 90 1.73 3.31 -0.43
C ILE A 90 0.27 3.76 -0.31
N ILE A 91 -0.20 4.65 -1.19
CA ILE A 91 -1.58 5.15 -1.18
C ILE A 91 -2.57 3.99 -1.31
N LEU A 92 -2.39 3.13 -2.31
CA LEU A 92 -3.28 2.00 -2.57
C LEU A 92 -3.29 1.01 -1.40
N THR A 93 -2.11 0.69 -0.85
CA THR A 93 -2.00 -0.21 0.30
C THR A 93 -2.67 0.40 1.53
N SER A 94 -2.45 1.68 1.82
CA SER A 94 -3.06 2.39 2.94
C SER A 94 -4.59 2.41 2.84
N LEU A 95 -5.15 2.71 1.66
CA LEU A 95 -6.59 2.68 1.42
C LEU A 95 -7.20 1.29 1.67
N VAL A 96 -6.52 0.22 1.24
CA VAL A 96 -6.99 -1.14 1.52
C VAL A 96 -6.93 -1.47 3.00
N ILE A 97 -5.84 -1.14 3.70
CA ILE A 97 -5.70 -1.35 5.14
C ILE A 97 -6.81 -0.59 5.89
N ASN A 98 -7.06 0.68 5.54
CA ASN A 98 -8.10 1.50 6.17
C ASN A 98 -9.50 0.91 5.96
N ARG A 99 -9.80 0.46 4.73
CA ARG A 99 -11.06 -0.21 4.42
C ARG A 99 -11.22 -1.50 5.22
N GLN A 100 -10.16 -2.29 5.31
CA GLN A 100 -10.16 -3.56 6.01
C GLN A 100 -10.30 -3.37 7.52
N LEU A 101 -9.67 -2.34 8.09
CA LEU A 101 -9.88 -1.88 9.46
C LEU A 101 -11.35 -1.57 9.71
N TRP A 102 -12.00 -0.84 8.81
CA TRP A 102 -13.42 -0.48 8.95
C TRP A 102 -14.32 -1.71 8.94
N LEU A 103 -14.05 -2.67 8.04
CA LEU A 103 -14.79 -3.94 7.94
C LEU A 103 -14.66 -4.82 9.18
N TYR A 104 -13.45 -4.99 9.73
CA TYR A 104 -13.23 -5.83 10.91
C TYR A 104 -13.57 -5.15 12.22
N HIS A 105 -13.48 -3.81 12.27
CA HIS A 105 -13.97 -3.05 13.41
C HIS A 105 -15.47 -3.27 13.62
N ASP A 106 -16.26 -3.36 12.55
CA ASP A 106 -17.69 -3.71 12.59
C ASP A 106 -17.92 -5.20 12.91
N SER A 107 -17.11 -6.08 12.34
CA SER A 107 -17.24 -7.54 12.51
C SER A 107 -16.79 -8.07 13.89
N GLY A 108 -16.04 -7.28 14.67
CA GLY A 108 -15.58 -7.64 16.01
C GLY A 108 -14.36 -8.56 16.07
N ASP A 109 -13.65 -8.77 14.96
CA ASP A 109 -12.41 -9.57 14.95
C ASP A 109 -11.23 -8.75 15.50
N ALA A 110 -10.96 -8.90 16.80
CA ALA A 110 -9.92 -8.15 17.48
C ALA A 110 -8.50 -8.48 16.97
N GLY A 111 -8.27 -9.69 16.47
CA GLY A 111 -6.97 -10.13 15.98
C GLY A 111 -6.58 -9.42 14.69
N LEU A 112 -7.45 -9.48 13.68
CA LEU A 112 -7.23 -8.81 12.40
C LEU A 112 -7.27 -7.30 12.55
N THR A 113 -8.20 -6.75 13.35
CA THR A 113 -8.25 -5.31 13.62
C THR A 113 -6.93 -4.80 14.23
N HIS A 114 -6.34 -5.54 15.18
CA HIS A 114 -5.06 -5.18 15.76
C HIS A 114 -3.93 -5.26 14.74
N LEU A 115 -3.89 -6.32 13.93
CA LEU A 115 -2.90 -6.49 12.86
C LEU A 115 -2.93 -5.31 11.89
N TYR A 116 -4.10 -4.97 11.34
CA TYR A 116 -4.21 -3.86 10.38
C TYR A 116 -3.89 -2.51 11.01
N ARG A 117 -4.25 -2.29 12.29
CA ARG A 117 -3.90 -1.06 13.00
C ARG A 117 -2.38 -0.92 13.17
N MET A 118 -1.68 -2.02 13.46
CA MET A 118 -0.22 -2.03 13.52
C MET A 118 0.40 -1.74 12.14
N ARG A 119 -0.13 -2.36 11.07
CA ARG A 119 0.35 -2.14 9.70
C ARG A 119 0.13 -0.70 9.23
N ASP A 120 -1.03 -0.13 9.54
CA ASP A 120 -1.35 1.26 9.27
C ASP A 120 -0.32 2.18 9.95
N ALA A 121 -0.08 2.03 11.25
CA ALA A 121 0.90 2.83 11.98
C ALA A 121 2.33 2.72 11.41
N GLN A 122 2.77 1.50 11.02
CA GLN A 122 4.06 1.28 10.38
C GLN A 122 4.17 1.99 9.03
N LEU A 123 3.09 1.95 8.24
CA LEU A 123 3.02 2.63 6.95
C LEU A 123 3.00 4.15 7.12
N TRP A 124 2.23 4.69 8.06
CA TRP A 124 2.19 6.12 8.38
C TRP A 124 3.54 6.66 8.82
N SER A 125 4.26 5.91 9.64
CA SER A 125 5.65 6.22 10.01
C SER A 125 6.54 6.32 8.76
N HIS A 126 6.40 5.38 7.82
CA HIS A 126 7.15 5.43 6.56
C HIS A 126 6.77 6.62 5.66
N ILE A 127 5.48 6.95 5.58
CA ILE A 127 4.97 8.09 4.80
C ILE A 127 5.61 9.39 5.26
N GLU A 128 5.78 9.60 6.57
CA GLU A 128 6.37 10.82 7.12
C GLU A 128 7.79 11.08 6.60
N PHE A 129 8.56 10.02 6.32
CA PHE A 129 9.92 10.12 5.78
C PHE A 129 9.97 10.06 4.24
N HIS A 130 8.84 9.91 3.56
CA HIS A 130 8.78 9.81 2.10
C HIS A 130 8.83 11.20 1.46
N PRO A 131 9.65 11.43 0.39
CA PRO A 131 9.74 12.73 -0.28
C PRO A 131 8.42 13.25 -0.86
N GLU A 132 7.49 12.34 -1.17
CA GLU A 132 6.14 12.66 -1.68
C GLU A 132 5.06 12.56 -0.59
N CYS A 133 5.42 12.67 0.70
CA CYS A 133 4.48 12.59 1.83
C CYS A 133 3.24 13.48 1.65
N ASN A 134 3.42 14.74 1.20
CA ASN A 134 2.32 15.66 0.95
C ASN A 134 1.34 15.15 -0.13
N ALA A 135 1.84 14.47 -1.18
CA ALA A 135 0.97 13.91 -2.21
C ALA A 135 0.22 12.69 -1.69
N ILE A 136 0.88 11.86 -0.87
CA ILE A 136 0.26 10.71 -0.22
C ILE A 136 -0.84 11.17 0.74
N TYR A 137 -0.57 12.16 1.60
CA TYR A 137 -1.57 12.72 2.49
C TYR A 137 -2.77 13.30 1.73
N ALA A 138 -2.53 14.06 0.65
CA ALA A 138 -3.61 14.60 -0.17
C ALA A 138 -4.44 13.51 -0.88
N ALA A 139 -3.88 12.31 -1.11
CA ALA A 139 -4.63 11.20 -1.69
C ALA A 139 -5.43 10.40 -0.64
N LEU A 140 -5.03 10.47 0.63
CA LEU A 140 -5.64 9.76 1.75
C LEU A 140 -6.60 10.63 2.59
N ASP A 141 -6.58 11.94 2.39
CA ASP A 141 -7.58 12.91 2.86
C ASP A 141 -8.97 12.61 2.27
#